data_AF-A0A2N1TZ93-F1
#
_entry.id   AF-A0A2N1TZ93-F1
#
_cell.length_a   1.000
_cell.length_b   1.000
_cell.length_c   1.000
_cell.angle_alpha   90.00
_cell.angle_beta   90.00
_cell.angle_gamma   90.00
#
_symmetry.space_group_name_H-M   'P 1'
#
loop_
_entity.id
_entity.type
_entity.pdbx_description
1 polymer ?
#
loop_
_entity_poly.entity_id
_entity_poly.type
_entity_poly.pdbx_seq_one_letter_code
_entity_poly.pdbx_strand_id
1 'polypeptide(L)'
;MEYICRICNQPRPESAFTEKSHSLHTCKKCNILPNLRTEERNQLDEIFKIFIQTRVSHKDTVRLKTLANSKDPKVSLHAALILEVSQLRPYKKGRHAFLEKNYPDLAQKIEEAGLAYPQYIKASSD
;
A
#
# COMPACT_ATOMS: atom_id res chain seq x y z
N MET A 1 1.03 -21.47 -3.56
CA MET A 1 1.28 -20.08 -3.98
C MET A 1 1.69 -19.29 -2.74
N GLU A 2 2.79 -18.55 -2.81
CA GLU A 2 3.24 -17.69 -1.71
C GLU A 2 2.91 -16.23 -1.99
N TYR A 3 2.53 -15.51 -0.94
CA TYR A 3 2.22 -14.10 -1.01
C TYR A 3 3.19 -13.31 -0.15
N ILE A 4 3.61 -12.15 -0.62
CA ILE A 4 4.46 -11.24 0.16
C ILE A 4 3.57 -10.42 1.10
N CYS A 5 3.88 -10.45 2.39
CA CYS A 5 3.24 -9.59 3.37
C CYS A 5 3.80 -8.17 3.27
N ARG A 6 2.97 -7.16 2.98
CA ARG A 6 3.39 -5.75 2.80
C ARG A 6 3.99 -5.08 4.04
N ILE A 7 3.95 -5.75 5.20
CA ILE A 7 4.41 -5.20 6.49
C ILE A 7 5.78 -5.73 6.88
N CYS A 8 5.95 -7.05 6.84
CA CYS A 8 7.25 -7.66 7.13
C CYS A 8 8.08 -7.95 5.87
N ASN A 9 7.50 -7.70 4.69
CA ASN A 9 8.07 -8.02 3.38
C ASN A 9 8.54 -9.47 3.22
N GLN A 10 7.98 -10.38 4.02
CA GLN A 10 8.33 -11.80 3.97
C GLN A 10 7.36 -12.56 3.07
N PRO A 11 7.84 -13.54 2.27
CA PRO A 11 6.97 -14.51 1.64
C PRO A 11 6.26 -15.33 2.72
N ARG A 12 4.98 -15.62 2.48
CA ARG A 12 4.11 -16.31 3.42
C ARG A 12 3.21 -17.28 2.65
N PRO A 13 2.96 -18.49 3.20
CA PRO A 13 2.00 -19.40 2.62
C PRO A 13 0.59 -18.80 2.73
N GLU A 14 -0.32 -19.22 1.85
CA GLU A 14 -1.72 -18.79 1.86
C GLU A 14 -2.40 -18.98 3.23
N SER A 15 -2.08 -20.08 3.93
CA SER A 15 -2.57 -20.38 5.28
C SER A 15 -2.17 -19.34 6.34
N ALA A 16 -1.15 -18.52 6.08
CA ALA A 16 -0.74 -17.42 6.93
C ALA A 16 -1.57 -16.14 6.73
N PHE A 17 -2.58 -16.16 5.86
CA PHE A 17 -3.54 -15.07 5.64
C PHE A 17 -4.97 -15.55 5.96
N THR A 18 -5.80 -14.68 6.51
CA THR A 18 -7.26 -14.77 6.44
C THR A 18 -7.77 -14.01 5.21
N GLU A 19 -9.00 -14.26 4.77
CA GLU A 19 -9.63 -13.57 3.62
C GLU A 19 -9.50 -12.03 3.69
N LYS A 20 -9.81 -11.44 4.84
CA LYS A 20 -9.64 -10.00 5.09
C LYS A 20 -8.18 -9.54 5.03
N SER A 21 -7.27 -10.37 5.51
CA SER A 21 -5.85 -10.04 5.54
C SER A 21 -5.20 -10.23 4.16
N HIS A 22 -5.76 -11.13 3.35
CA HIS A 22 -5.36 -11.42 1.98
C HIS A 22 -5.66 -10.22 1.08
N SER A 23 -6.87 -9.62 1.19
CA SER A 23 -7.19 -8.39 0.47
C SER A 23 -6.31 -7.19 0.85
N LEU A 24 -5.72 -7.23 2.05
CA LEU A 24 -4.82 -6.19 2.59
C LEU A 24 -3.33 -6.57 2.52
N HIS A 25 -2.99 -7.73 1.94
CA HIS A 25 -1.63 -8.27 1.88
C HIS A 25 -0.89 -8.24 3.22
N THR A 26 -1.59 -8.51 4.31
CA THR A 26 -1.02 -8.47 5.66
C THR A 26 -1.16 -9.85 6.28
N CYS A 27 -0.05 -10.53 6.60
CA CYS A 27 -0.14 -11.86 7.21
C CYS A 27 -0.77 -11.81 8.61
N LYS A 28 -1.28 -12.94 9.11
CA LYS A 28 -1.89 -13.09 10.46
C LYS A 28 -1.02 -12.52 11.58
N LYS A 29 0.31 -12.70 11.50
CA LYS A 29 1.27 -12.15 12.48
C LYS A 29 1.31 -10.62 12.47
N CYS A 30 1.32 -10.01 11.28
CA CYS A 30 1.35 -8.56 11.11
C CYS A 30 -0.05 -7.93 11.22
N ASN A 31 -1.11 -8.73 11.13
CA ASN A 31 -2.49 -8.35 11.33
C ASN A 31 -2.86 -8.42 12.82
N ILE A 32 -2.11 -7.67 13.64
CA ILE A 32 -2.32 -7.56 15.09
C ILE A 32 -3.71 -6.92 15.34
N LEU A 33 -4.34 -7.23 16.48
CA LEU A 33 -5.60 -6.60 16.89
C LEU A 33 -5.50 -5.06 16.92
N PRO A 34 -6.57 -4.33 16.56
CA PRO A 34 -6.53 -2.87 16.47
C PRO A 34 -6.04 -2.15 17.72
N ASN A 35 -6.39 -2.65 18.91
CA ASN A 35 -6.01 -2.07 20.21
C ASN A 35 -4.53 -2.24 20.58
N LEU A 36 -3.78 -3.05 19.83
CA LEU A 36 -2.35 -3.29 20.07
C LEU A 36 -1.47 -2.68 18.97
N ARG A 37 -2.05 -1.92 18.03
CA ARG A 37 -1.31 -1.30 16.93
C ARG A 37 -0.74 0.05 17.34
N THR A 38 0.46 0.33 16.85
CA THR A 38 1.04 1.69 16.90
C THR A 38 0.26 2.63 15.99
N GLU A 39 0.34 3.94 16.27
CA GLU A 39 -0.30 4.95 15.43
C GLU A 39 0.30 4.96 14.02
N GLU A 40 1.62 4.81 13.88
CA GLU A 40 2.30 4.59 12.60
C GLU A 40 1.64 3.45 11.81
N ARG A 41 1.44 2.29 12.46
CA ARG A 41 0.85 1.11 11.82
C ARG A 41 -0.57 1.40 11.34
N ASN A 42 -1.36 2.13 12.12
CA ASN A 42 -2.72 2.52 11.76
C ASN A 42 -2.73 3.47 10.56
N GLN A 43 -1.85 4.45 10.53
CA GLN A 43 -1.73 5.42 9.43
C GLN A 43 -1.24 4.77 8.14
N LEU A 44 -0.24 3.88 8.21
CA LEU A 44 0.21 3.09 7.05
C LEU A 44 -0.90 2.16 6.51
N ASP A 45 -1.75 1.62 7.39
CA ASP A 45 -2.93 0.86 6.97
C ASP A 45 -3.99 1.73 6.31
N GLU A 46 -4.21 2.93 6.82
CA GLU A 46 -5.11 3.91 6.23
C GLU A 46 -4.66 4.31 4.82
N ILE A 47 -3.38 4.67 4.65
CA ILE A 47 -2.80 5.03 3.35
C ILE A 47 -2.94 3.89 2.34
N PHE A 48 -2.60 2.66 2.75
CA PHE A 48 -2.73 1.50 1.87
C PHE A 48 -4.18 1.23 1.47
N LYS A 49 -5.13 1.37 2.40
CA LYS A 49 -6.57 1.24 2.09
C LYS A 49 -7.01 2.26 1.05
N ILE A 50 -6.61 3.53 1.20
CA ILE A 50 -6.88 4.57 0.21
C ILE A 50 -6.30 4.18 -1.15
N PHE A 51 -5.06 3.67 -1.18
CA PHE A 51 -4.39 3.29 -2.42
C PHE A 51 -5.12 2.18 -3.18
N ILE A 52 -5.65 1.16 -2.49
CA ILE A 52 -6.31 0.02 -3.13
C ILE A 52 -7.80 0.24 -3.45
N GLN A 53 -8.37 1.39 -3.07
CA GLN A 53 -9.74 1.76 -3.44
C GLN A 53 -9.88 1.91 -4.95
N THR A 54 -11.08 1.66 -5.47
CA THR A 54 -11.42 1.81 -6.89
C THR A 54 -11.13 3.21 -7.42
N ARG A 55 -11.34 4.24 -6.58
CA ARG A 55 -11.06 5.65 -6.88
C ARG A 55 -10.64 6.35 -5.58
N VAL A 56 -9.55 7.09 -5.62
CA VAL A 56 -9.18 8.01 -4.53
C VAL A 56 -10.11 9.22 -4.57
N SER A 57 -10.86 9.45 -3.50
CA SER A 57 -11.81 10.56 -3.40
C SER A 57 -11.12 11.86 -2.99
N HIS A 58 -11.83 12.99 -3.10
CA HIS A 58 -11.32 14.28 -2.62
C HIS A 58 -11.02 14.25 -1.11
N LYS A 59 -11.86 13.58 -0.31
CA LYS A 59 -11.64 13.38 1.13
C LYS A 59 -10.33 12.63 1.38
N ASP A 60 -10.07 11.59 0.59
CA ASP A 60 -8.83 10.82 0.71
C ASP A 60 -7.61 11.68 0.32
N THR A 61 -7.70 12.50 -0.73
CA THR A 61 -6.65 13.46 -1.10
C THR A 61 -6.35 14.45 0.04
N VAL A 62 -7.37 15.00 0.70
CA VAL A 62 -7.20 15.88 1.87
C VAL A 62 -6.51 15.12 3.00
N ARG A 63 -6.94 13.89 3.27
CA ARG A 63 -6.35 13.06 4.32
C ARG A 63 -4.89 12.70 4.03
N LEU A 64 -4.56 12.36 2.78
CA LEU A 64 -3.19 12.10 2.34
C LEU A 64 -2.29 13.34 2.50
N LYS A 65 -2.78 14.55 2.21
CA LYS A 65 -2.03 15.79 2.49
C LYS A 65 -1.71 15.95 3.97
N THR A 66 -2.65 15.62 4.86
CA THR A 66 -2.40 15.65 6.30
C THR A 66 -1.32 14.62 6.69
N LEU A 67 -1.43 13.39 6.21
CA LEU A 67 -0.49 12.31 6.53
C LEU A 67 0.90 12.52 5.92
N ALA A 68 0.99 13.20 4.77
CA ALA A 68 2.27 13.58 4.16
C ALA A 68 3.08 14.55 5.05
N ASN A 69 2.42 15.26 5.98
CA ASN A 69 3.06 16.11 6.98
C ASN A 69 3.24 15.41 8.34
N SER A 70 3.12 14.08 8.40
CA SER A 70 3.38 13.31 9.62
C SER A 70 4.83 13.48 10.09
N LYS A 71 5.04 13.45 11.40
CA LYS A 71 6.38 13.40 12.00
C LYS A 71 7.07 12.05 11.78
N ASP A 72 6.28 11.01 11.48
CA ASP A 72 6.80 9.71 11.12
C ASP A 72 7.26 9.73 9.65
N PRO A 73 8.56 9.54 9.36
CA PRO A 73 9.09 9.65 8.00
C PRO A 73 8.48 8.62 7.04
N LYS A 74 8.14 7.43 7.54
CA LYS A 74 7.59 6.35 6.71
C LYS A 74 6.15 6.67 6.32
N VAL A 75 5.33 7.12 7.27
CA VAL A 75 3.97 7.61 6.99
C VAL A 75 4.00 8.78 6.02
N SER A 76 4.86 9.77 6.26
CA SER A 76 5.02 10.95 5.40
C SER A 76 5.35 10.56 3.96
N LEU A 77 6.37 9.72 3.77
CA LEU A 77 6.78 9.22 2.45
C LEU A 77 5.64 8.48 1.74
N HIS A 78 5.00 7.53 2.43
CA HIS A 78 3.94 6.73 1.82
C HIS A 78 2.75 7.62 1.41
N ALA A 79 2.34 8.54 2.28
CA ALA A 79 1.23 9.44 1.99
C ALA A 79 1.55 10.38 0.81
N ALA A 80 2.79 10.89 0.72
CA ALA A 80 3.23 11.74 -0.37
C ALA A 80 3.20 11.01 -1.72
N LEU A 81 3.74 9.78 -1.78
CA LEU A 81 3.72 8.96 -2.99
C LEU A 81 2.28 8.68 -3.45
N ILE A 82 1.40 8.27 -2.52
CA ILE A 82 0.01 7.97 -2.89
C ILE A 82 -0.77 9.24 -3.26
N LEU A 83 -0.45 10.39 -2.66
CA LEU A 83 -1.02 11.67 -3.04
C LEU A 83 -0.67 12.03 -4.48
N GLU A 84 0.61 11.94 -4.85
CA GLU A 84 1.09 12.21 -6.22
C GLU A 84 0.40 11.29 -7.23
N VAL A 85 0.38 9.98 -6.93
CA VAL A 85 -0.34 9.00 -7.75
C VAL A 85 -1.83 9.34 -7.89
N SER A 86 -2.49 9.80 -6.82
CA SER A 86 -3.91 10.15 -6.85
C SER A 86 -4.20 11.36 -7.73
N GLN A 87 -3.25 12.30 -7.85
CA GLN A 87 -3.36 13.48 -8.70
C GLN A 87 -3.19 13.12 -10.17
N LEU A 88 -2.27 12.20 -10.48
CA LEU A 88 -2.02 11.72 -11.84
C LEU A 88 -3.11 10.75 -12.32
N ARG A 89 -3.53 9.81 -11.46
CA ARG A 89 -4.42 8.71 -11.82
C ARG A 89 -5.26 8.23 -10.62
N PRO A 90 -6.38 8.89 -10.29
CA PRO A 90 -7.16 8.57 -9.09
C PRO A 90 -7.83 7.19 -9.16
N TYR A 91 -8.20 6.72 -10.35
CA TYR A 91 -8.84 5.40 -10.54
C TYR A 91 -7.82 4.27 -10.51
N LYS A 92 -8.17 3.16 -9.83
CA LYS A 92 -7.32 1.96 -9.71
C LYS A 92 -7.13 1.23 -11.04
N LYS A 93 -8.16 1.18 -11.88
CA LYS A 93 -8.12 0.44 -13.15
C LYS A 93 -7.05 1.03 -14.06
N GLY A 94 -6.04 0.22 -14.38
CA GLY A 94 -4.90 0.61 -15.21
C GLY A 94 -3.92 1.58 -14.55
N ARG A 95 -4.01 1.81 -13.22
CA ARG A 95 -3.12 2.74 -12.53
C ARG A 95 -1.66 2.33 -12.63
N HIS A 96 -1.38 1.05 -12.36
CA HIS A 96 -0.03 0.51 -12.41
C HIS A 96 0.61 0.64 -13.80
N ALA A 97 -0.02 0.05 -14.83
CA ALA A 97 0.46 0.14 -16.21
C ALA A 97 0.63 1.59 -16.70
N PHE A 98 -0.22 2.51 -16.23
CA PHE A 98 -0.07 3.94 -16.52
C PHE A 98 1.17 4.53 -15.84
N LEU A 99 1.43 4.21 -14.58
CA LEU A 99 2.60 4.68 -13.84
C LEU A 99 3.89 4.10 -14.43
N GLU A 100 3.96 2.79 -14.65
CA GLU A 100 5.14 2.12 -15.25
C GLU A 100 5.51 2.73 -16.60
N LYS A 101 4.50 3.05 -17.43
CA LYS A 101 4.74 3.60 -18.76
C LYS A 101 5.12 5.08 -18.76
N ASN A 102 4.48 5.90 -17.92
CA ASN A 102 4.58 7.37 -18.03
C ASN A 102 5.39 8.01 -16.89
N TYR A 103 5.53 7.33 -15.75
CA TYR A 103 6.20 7.80 -14.54
C TYR A 103 7.01 6.66 -13.89
N PRO A 104 7.98 6.06 -14.60
CA PRO A 104 8.71 4.88 -14.13
C PRO A 104 9.42 5.13 -12.79
N ASP A 105 10.00 6.31 -12.58
CA ASP A 105 10.65 6.67 -11.31
C ASP A 105 9.67 6.68 -10.13
N LEU A 106 8.43 7.12 -10.36
CA LEU A 106 7.38 7.10 -9.32
C LEU A 106 6.92 5.66 -9.05
N ALA A 107 6.80 4.84 -10.09
CA ALA A 107 6.49 3.42 -9.95
C ALA A 107 7.56 2.70 -9.11
N GLN A 108 8.84 2.95 -9.39
CA GLN A 108 9.96 2.40 -8.64
C GLN A 108 9.93 2.82 -7.16
N LYS A 109 9.72 4.11 -6.86
CA LYS A 109 9.61 4.59 -5.47
C LYS A 109 8.47 3.94 -4.69
N ILE A 110 7.34 3.64 -5.34
CA ILE A 110 6.19 2.94 -4.74
C ILE A 110 6.58 1.50 -4.39
N GLU A 111 7.27 0.83 -5.30
CA GLU A 111 7.76 -0.54 -5.09
C GLU A 111 8.78 -0.61 -3.95
N GLU A 112 9.78 0.29 -3.96
CA GLU A 112 10.79 0.42 -2.91
C GLU A 112 10.18 0.76 -1.54
N ALA A 113 9.09 1.53 -1.52
CA ALA A 113 8.32 1.82 -0.30
C ALA A 113 7.51 0.60 0.20
N GLY A 114 7.47 -0.52 -0.54
CA GLY A 114 6.67 -1.70 -0.19
C GLY A 114 5.16 -1.50 -0.43
N LEU A 115 4.78 -0.51 -1.22
CA LEU A 115 3.40 -0.22 -1.62
C LEU A 115 3.04 -0.99 -2.91
N ALA A 116 3.32 -2.29 -2.93
CA ALA A 116 3.05 -3.13 -4.10
C ALA A 116 1.54 -3.34 -4.31
N TYR A 117 1.14 -3.37 -5.58
CA TYR A 117 -0.23 -3.71 -5.96
C TYR A 117 -0.47 -5.22 -5.86
N PRO A 118 -1.57 -5.65 -5.21
CA PRO A 118 -1.99 -7.05 -5.05
C PRO A 118 -1.81 -7.95 -6.27
N GLN A 119 -2.17 -7.44 -7.44
CA GLN A 119 -2.25 -8.20 -8.68
C GLN A 119 -0.90 -8.41 -9.39
N TYR A 120 0.21 -7.87 -8.85
CA TYR A 120 1.55 -7.99 -9.43
C TYR A 120 2.56 -8.69 -8.52
N ILE A 121 2.17 -9.12 -7.33
CA ILE A 121 3.03 -9.94 -6.47
C ILE A 121 2.95 -11.39 -6.97
N LYS A 122 3.70 -11.72 -8.02
CA LYS A 122 4.18 -13.09 -8.21
C LYS A 122 5.42 -13.23 -7.35
N ALA A 123 5.49 -14.26 -6.50
CA ALA A 123 6.79 -14.73 -6.05
C ALA A 123 7.60 -14.99 -7.32
N SER A 124 8.76 -14.35 -7.46
CA SER A 124 9.73 -14.69 -8.48
C SER A 124 9.89 -16.21 -8.45
N SER A 125 9.40 -16.84 -9.51
CA SER A 125 9.64 -18.26 -9.75
C SER A 125 11.07 -18.31 -10.25
N ASP A 126 12.02 -18.41 -9.33
CA ASP A 126 13.31 -19.04 -9.62
C ASP A 126 13.07 -20.53 -9.88
#